data_AF-A0A2N5A1Y6-F1
#
_entry.id   AF-A0A2N5A1Y6-F1
#
_cell.length_a   1.000
_cell.length_b   1.000
_cell.length_c   1.000
_cell.angle_alpha   90.00
_cell.angle_beta   90.00
_cell.angle_gamma   90.00
#
_symmetry.space_group_name_H-M   'P 1'
#
loop_
_entity.id
_entity.type
_entity.pdbx_description
1 polymer ?
#
loop_
_entity_poly.entity_id
_entity_poly.type
_entity_poly.pdbx_seq_one_letter_code
_entity_poly.pdbx_strand_id
1 'polypeptide(L)'
;MALAMKVISQVAQQRKTLEEAVTTALELAAGKSDGAEVSVSKTTGIGVSTRYGEVENVEFNSDGALGITVYHQNRKGSASSTDLSPDAIARTVQA
;
A
#
# COMPACT_ATOMS: atom_id res chain seq x y z
N MET A 1 -0.20 22.04 -18.03
CA MET A 1 1.08 21.28 -17.99
C MET A 1 1.68 21.16 -16.59
N ALA A 2 1.84 22.26 -15.83
CA ALA A 2 2.46 22.21 -14.49
C ALA A 2 1.74 21.28 -13.47
N LEU A 3 0.40 21.27 -13.45
CA LEU A 3 -0.37 20.40 -12.54
C LEU A 3 -0.16 18.91 -12.84
N ALA A 4 -0.14 18.54 -14.13
CA ALA A 4 0.12 17.17 -14.55
C ALA A 4 1.54 16.71 -14.18
N MET A 5 2.56 17.58 -14.35
CA MET A 5 3.92 17.29 -13.87
C MET A 5 4.00 17.10 -12.35
N LYS A 6 3.22 17.86 -11.57
CA LYS A 6 3.16 17.71 -10.11
C LYS A 6 2.58 16.35 -9.70
N VAL A 7 1.50 15.91 -10.35
CA VAL A 7 0.88 14.59 -10.07
C VAL A 7 1.83 13.46 -10.46
N ILE A 8 2.47 13.53 -11.62
CA ILE A 8 3.41 12.49 -12.07
C ILE A 8 4.57 12.35 -11.08
N SER A 9 5.12 13.47 -10.60
CA SER A 9 6.16 13.48 -9.56
C SER A 9 5.69 12.81 -8.26
N GLN A 10 4.48 13.12 -7.80
CA GLN A 10 3.89 12.49 -6.62
C GLN A 10 3.71 10.97 -6.79
N VAL A 11 3.18 10.54 -7.95
CA VAL A 11 2.99 9.10 -8.25
C VAL A 11 4.34 8.38 -8.32
N ALA A 12 5.36 8.99 -8.92
CA ALA A 12 6.71 8.41 -8.98
C ALA A 12 7.32 8.24 -7.58
N GLN A 13 7.15 9.23 -6.70
CA GLN A 13 7.62 9.15 -5.32
C GLN A 13 6.87 8.07 -4.52
N GLN A 14 5.53 7.99 -4.67
CA GLN A 14 4.73 6.95 -4.04
C GLN A 14 5.14 5.56 -4.51
N ARG A 15 5.31 5.37 -5.83
CA ARG A 15 5.77 4.10 -6.41
C ARG A 15 7.09 3.65 -5.78
N LYS A 16 8.06 4.56 -5.65
CA LYS A 16 9.36 4.24 -5.03
C LYS A 16 9.19 3.74 -3.59
N THR A 17 8.39 4.45 -2.78
CA THR A 17 8.11 4.03 -1.40
C THR A 17 7.40 2.66 -1.33
N LEU A 18 6.50 2.37 -2.27
CA LEU A 18 5.84 1.06 -2.35
C LEU A 18 6.82 -0.06 -2.75
N GLU A 19 7.73 0.20 -3.69
CA GLU A 19 8.80 -0.74 -4.09
C GLU A 19 9.71 -1.06 -2.89
N GLU A 20 10.09 -0.05 -2.12
CA GLU A 20 10.87 -0.20 -0.87
C GLU A 20 10.10 -1.04 0.16
N ALA A 21 8.81 -0.76 0.39
CA ALA A 21 7.98 -1.50 1.34
C ALA A 21 7.86 -3.00 0.97
N VAL A 22 7.67 -3.31 -0.31
CA VAL A 22 7.66 -4.71 -0.80
C VAL A 22 8.99 -5.39 -0.55
N THR A 23 10.09 -4.70 -0.85
CA THR A 23 11.44 -5.22 -0.67
C THR A 23 11.69 -5.53 0.80
N THR A 24 11.40 -4.59 1.70
CA THR A 24 11.52 -4.78 3.15
C THR A 24 10.67 -5.96 3.66
N ALA A 25 9.42 -6.08 3.22
CA ALA A 25 8.54 -7.17 3.65
C ALA A 25 9.09 -8.55 3.22
N LEU A 26 9.57 -8.66 1.97
CA LEU A 26 10.17 -9.89 1.45
C LEU A 26 11.47 -10.24 2.17
N GLU A 27 12.34 -9.25 2.43
CA GLU A 27 13.58 -9.45 3.18
C GLU A 27 13.33 -9.91 4.62
N LEU A 28 12.31 -9.37 5.29
CA LEU A 28 11.94 -9.77 6.65
C LEU A 28 11.34 -11.17 6.73
N ALA A 29 10.66 -11.63 5.67
CA ALA A 29 10.13 -12.98 5.54
C ALA A 29 11.19 -13.99 5.09
N ALA A 30 12.26 -13.53 4.44
CA ALA A 30 13.36 -14.36 3.98
C ALA A 30 14.04 -15.07 5.16
N GLY A 31 14.35 -16.35 4.98
CA GLY A 31 14.97 -17.18 6.02
C GLY A 31 14.02 -17.68 7.13
N LYS A 32 12.79 -17.15 7.20
CA LYS A 32 11.73 -17.66 8.10
C LYS A 32 10.65 -18.45 7.36
N SER A 33 10.60 -18.33 6.03
CA SER A 33 9.61 -18.95 5.15
C SER A 33 10.30 -19.58 3.94
N ASP A 34 9.66 -20.58 3.34
CA ASP A 34 10.09 -21.23 2.10
C ASP A 34 9.75 -20.39 0.87
N GLY A 35 8.76 -19.52 1.00
CA GLY A 35 8.36 -18.54 -0.02
C GLY A 35 7.43 -17.48 0.57
N ALA A 36 7.36 -16.32 -0.09
CA ALA A 36 6.48 -15.23 0.31
C ALA A 36 5.98 -14.44 -0.90
N GLU A 37 4.76 -13.96 -0.82
CA GLU A 37 4.10 -13.11 -1.81
C GLU A 37 3.64 -11.82 -1.13
N VAL A 38 3.96 -10.67 -1.71
CA VAL A 38 3.58 -9.36 -1.16
C VAL A 38 2.85 -8.55 -2.22
N SER A 39 1.72 -7.95 -1.84
CA SER A 39 0.94 -7.02 -2.66
C SER A 39 0.85 -5.68 -1.96
N VAL A 40 1.05 -4.58 -2.69
CA VAL A 40 0.89 -3.21 -2.16
C VAL A 40 0.07 -2.35 -3.12
N SER A 41 -0.69 -1.41 -2.57
CA SER A 41 -1.49 -0.46 -3.35
C SER A 41 -1.54 0.91 -2.68
N LYS A 42 -1.56 1.97 -3.49
CA LYS A 42 -1.86 3.34 -3.06
C LYS A 42 -2.88 3.95 -4.02
N THR A 43 -3.97 4.47 -3.47
CA THR A 43 -5.01 5.17 -4.23
C THR A 43 -5.11 6.59 -3.69
N THR A 44 -5.25 7.57 -4.57
CA THR A 44 -5.44 8.97 -4.18
C THR A 44 -6.37 9.63 -5.18
N GLY A 45 -7.40 10.33 -4.69
CA GLY A 45 -8.42 10.89 -5.56
C GLY A 45 -9.36 11.84 -4.83
N ILE A 46 -10.33 12.38 -5.57
CA ILE A 46 -11.35 13.29 -5.06
C ILE A 46 -12.72 12.80 -5.51
N GLY A 47 -13.64 12.64 -4.57
CA GLY A 47 -15.05 12.35 -4.82
C GLY A 47 -15.90 13.61 -4.59
N VAL A 48 -16.79 13.94 -5.52
CA VAL A 48 -17.69 15.10 -5.39
C VAL A 48 -19.13 14.66 -5.65
N SER A 49 -20.05 15.02 -4.77
CA SER A 49 -21.49 14.85 -4.98
C SER A 49 -22.20 16.20 -5.00
N THR A 50 -23.30 16.26 -5.75
CA THR A 50 -24.15 17.46 -5.83
C THR A 50 -25.60 17.07 -5.62
N ARG A 51 -26.40 18.02 -5.12
CA ARG A 51 -27.84 17.87 -4.96
C ARG A 51 -28.52 19.16 -5.39
N TYR A 52 -29.45 19.06 -6.33
CA TYR A 52 -30.13 20.21 -6.94
C TYR A 52 -29.18 21.27 -7.52
N GLY A 53 -28.03 20.85 -8.05
CA GLY A 53 -27.03 21.75 -8.64
C GLY A 53 -26.10 22.41 -7.62
N GLU A 54 -26.31 22.18 -6.33
CA GLU A 54 -25.40 22.63 -5.26
C GLU A 54 -24.44 21.52 -4.85
N VAL A 55 -23.21 21.88 -4.50
CA VAL A 55 -22.23 20.92 -3.98
C VAL A 55 -22.69 20.42 -2.62
N GLU A 56 -22.69 19.11 -2.45
CA GLU A 56 -23.11 18.48 -1.22
C GLU A 56 -21.89 17.94 -0.46
N ASN A 57 -21.08 17.11 -1.12
CA ASN A 57 -19.86 16.54 -0.53
C ASN A 57 -18.65 16.76 -1.43
N VAL A 58 -17.50 17.00 -0.79
CA VAL A 58 -16.17 16.97 -1.40
C VAL A 58 -15.28 16.12 -0.51
N GLU A 59 -14.91 14.93 -0.97
CA GLU A 59 -14.13 13.94 -0.24
C GLU A 59 -12.75 13.76 -0.88
N PHE A 60 -11.71 13.77 -0.05
CA PHE A 60 -10.33 13.52 -0.47
C PHE A 60 -9.90 12.12 0.00
N ASN A 61 -9.70 11.21 -0.94
CA ASN A 61 -9.33 9.82 -0.67
C ASN A 61 -7.80 9.65 -0.72
N SER A 62 -7.22 8.90 0.22
CA SER A 62 -5.79 8.61 0.30
C SER A 62 -5.51 7.26 0.95
N ASP A 63 -5.99 6.19 0.32
CA ASP A 63 -5.88 4.84 0.84
C ASP A 63 -4.54 4.19 0.50
N GLY A 64 -4.04 3.35 1.40
CA GLY A 64 -2.84 2.55 1.21
C GLY A 64 -3.03 1.17 1.86
N ALA A 65 -2.49 0.13 1.25
CA ALA A 65 -2.58 -1.22 1.78
C ALA A 65 -1.33 -2.03 1.40
N LEU A 66 -0.91 -2.90 2.32
CA LEU A 66 0.05 -3.98 2.12
C LEU A 66 -0.56 -5.28 2.61
N GLY A 67 -0.41 -6.32 1.81
CA GLY A 67 -0.75 -7.69 2.16
C GLY A 67 0.46 -8.57 1.92
N ILE A 68 0.72 -9.51 2.83
CA ILE A 68 1.74 -10.54 2.68
C ILE A 68 1.12 -11.91 2.92
N THR A 69 1.52 -12.89 2.11
CA THR A 69 1.31 -14.31 2.37
C THR A 69 2.66 -15.00 2.44
N VAL A 70 2.91 -15.74 3.51
CA VAL A 70 4.13 -16.54 3.70
C VAL A 70 3.79 -18.03 3.64
N TYR A 71 4.74 -18.82 3.17
CA TYR A 71 4.63 -20.26 3.03
C TYR A 71 5.77 -20.96 3.77
N HIS A 72 5.46 -21.96 4.59
CA HIS A 72 6.47 -22.77 5.26
C HIS A 72 5.96 -24.20 5.47
N GLN A 73 6.69 -25.21 5.01
CA GLN A 73 6.35 -26.63 5.06
C GLN A 73 4.93 -26.92 4.53
N ASN A 74 4.58 -26.34 3.38
CA ASN A 74 3.24 -26.41 2.77
C ASN A 74 2.10 -25.84 3.64
N ARG A 75 2.42 -25.03 4.66
CA ARG A 75 1.45 -24.22 5.42
C ARG A 75 1.52 -22.78 4.93
N LYS A 76 0.40 -22.07 5.00
CA LYS A 76 0.32 -20.65 4.63
C LYS A 76 -0.21 -19.79 5.77
N GLY A 77 0.28 -18.56 5.86
CA GLY A 77 -0.24 -17.50 6.73
C GLY A 77 -0.32 -16.20 5.95
N SER A 78 -1.37 -15.42 6.17
CA SER A 78 -1.58 -14.14 5.47
C SER A 78 -1.91 -13.04 6.48
N ALA A 79 -1.33 -11.86 6.27
CA ALA A 79 -1.55 -10.68 7.09
C ALA A 79 -1.59 -9.42 6.21
N SER A 80 -2.23 -8.36 6.70
CA SER A 80 -2.34 -7.09 5.98
C SER A 80 -2.34 -5.89 6.90
N SER A 81 -1.85 -4.75 6.40
CA SER A 81 -1.82 -3.46 7.10
C SER A 81 -2.08 -2.31 6.13
N THR A 82 -2.71 -1.24 6.60
CA THR A 82 -2.80 0.05 5.89
C THR A 82 -1.67 1.01 6.25
N ASP A 83 -0.94 0.72 7.34
CA ASP A 83 0.28 1.41 7.74
C ASP A 83 1.49 0.75 7.06
N LEU A 84 2.19 1.56 6.25
CA LEU A 84 3.37 1.17 5.46
C LEU A 84 4.69 1.62 6.12
N SER A 85 4.66 2.07 7.37
CA SER A 85 5.88 2.36 8.13
C SER A 85 6.69 1.06 8.32
N PRO A 86 8.04 1.13 8.38
CA PRO A 86 8.89 -0.05 8.54
C PRO A 86 8.50 -0.94 9.75
N ASP A 87 8.13 -0.32 10.87
CA ASP A 87 7.69 -1.03 12.08
C ASP A 87 6.35 -1.76 11.88
N ALA A 88 5.41 -1.15 11.16
CA ALA A 88 4.14 -1.80 10.82
C ALA A 88 4.34 -2.96 9.84
N ILE A 89 5.24 -2.80 8.86
CA ILE A 89 5.60 -3.88 7.93
C ILE A 89 6.18 -5.06 8.70
N ALA A 90 7.15 -4.82 9.59
CA ALA A 90 7.76 -5.88 10.39
C ALA A 90 6.74 -6.62 11.26
N ARG A 91 5.81 -5.90 11.90
CA ARG A 91 4.71 -6.50 12.67
C ARG A 91 3.77 -7.33 11.80
N THR A 92 3.48 -6.86 10.58
CA THR A 92 2.60 -7.56 9.63
C THR A 92 3.23 -8.87 9.14
N VAL A 93 4.54 -8.88 8.89
CA VAL A 93 5.28 -10.11 8.49
C VAL A 93 5.35 -11.13 9.62
N GLN A 94 5.37 -10.68 10.88
CA GLN A 94 5.49 -11.52 12.07
C GLN A 94 4.18 -12.19 12.50
N ALA A 95 3.04 -11.62 12.11
CA ALA A 95 1.69 -12.05 12.50
C ALA A 95 1.28 -13.35 11.80
#